data_AF-A0A4Q5QG38-F1
#
_entry.id   AF-A0A4Q5QG38-F1
#
_cell.length_a   1.000
_cell.length_b   1.000
_cell.length_c   1.000
_cell.angle_alpha   90.00
_cell.angle_beta   90.00
_cell.angle_gamma   90.00
#
_symmetry.space_group_name_H-M   'P 1'
#
loop_
_entity.id
_entity.type
_entity.pdbx_description
1 polymer ?
#
loop_
_entity_poly.entity_id
_entity_poly.type
_entity_poly.pdbx_seq_one_letter_code
_entity_poly.pdbx_strand_id
1 'polypeptide(L)'
;MITDAEIANLPLSGTGADVRQISTLADRAKVSRTMIAYQLYRAERIESDDWVVYREQFRSEWLANKARQKENNRGSEGGPSWYVVRRHRLGAALLAVARQGMADGSLTPTRAARMLGVKPMNVYPLLAEPRRALA
;
A
#
# COMPACT_ATOMS: atom_id res chain seq x y z
N MET A 1 -19.97 -1.76 4.40
CA MET A 1 -20.06 -3.08 5.08
C MET A 1 -20.82 -3.98 4.13
N ILE A 2 -20.33 -5.20 3.86
CA ILE A 2 -21.07 -6.17 3.03
C ILE A 2 -22.20 -6.76 3.84
N THR A 3 -23.38 -6.87 3.23
CA THR A 3 -24.51 -7.57 3.82
C THR A 3 -24.65 -8.96 3.23
N ASP A 4 -25.26 -9.88 3.99
CA ASP A 4 -25.53 -11.23 3.53
C ASP A 4 -26.44 -11.24 2.29
N ALA A 5 -27.37 -10.29 2.21
CA ALA A 5 -28.23 -10.09 1.04
C ALA A 5 -27.43 -9.72 -0.23
N GLU A 6 -26.34 -8.96 -0.11
CA GLU A 6 -25.49 -8.63 -1.26
C GLU A 6 -24.71 -9.84 -1.76
N ILE A 7 -24.24 -10.69 -0.85
CA ILE A 7 -23.62 -11.97 -1.20
C ILE A 7 -24.66 -12.91 -1.82
N ALA A 8 -25.88 -12.97 -1.28
CA ALA A 8 -26.96 -13.82 -1.78
C ALA A 8 -27.46 -13.44 -3.19
N ASN A 9 -27.46 -12.15 -3.52
CA ASN A 9 -28.00 -11.63 -4.79
C ASN A 9 -26.95 -11.36 -5.87
N LEU A 10 -25.67 -11.68 -5.63
CA LEU A 10 -24.62 -11.52 -6.63
C LEU A 10 -24.92 -12.39 -7.88
N PRO A 11 -24.98 -11.84 -9.11
CA PRO A 11 -25.47 -12.59 -10.28
C PRO A 11 -24.44 -13.57 -10.90
N LEU A 12 -24.14 -14.66 -10.21
CA LEU A 12 -23.17 -15.66 -10.67
C LEU A 12 -23.67 -16.44 -11.90
N SER A 13 -22.79 -16.64 -12.87
CA SER A 13 -23.03 -17.28 -14.16
C SER A 13 -22.07 -18.44 -14.45
N GLY A 14 -21.09 -18.72 -13.58
CA GLY A 14 -20.07 -19.75 -13.78
C GLY A 14 -19.04 -19.40 -14.88
N THR A 15 -18.96 -18.13 -15.28
CA THR A 15 -18.06 -17.67 -16.35
C THR A 15 -17.18 -16.52 -15.87
N GLY A 16 -16.29 -16.00 -16.74
CA GLY A 16 -15.49 -14.81 -16.45
C GLY A 16 -16.31 -13.54 -16.09
N ALA A 17 -17.64 -13.56 -16.24
CA ALA A 17 -18.53 -12.54 -15.72
C ALA A 17 -18.49 -12.45 -14.17
N ASP A 18 -18.31 -13.58 -13.49
CA ASP A 18 -18.34 -13.68 -12.02
C ASP A 18 -17.16 -12.92 -11.41
N VAL A 19 -15.99 -13.02 -12.03
CA VAL A 19 -14.78 -12.25 -11.66
C VAL A 19 -15.04 -10.75 -11.64
N ARG A 20 -15.78 -10.22 -12.63
CA ARG A 20 -16.10 -8.78 -12.70
C ARG A 20 -17.08 -8.38 -11.61
N GLN A 21 -18.08 -9.20 -11.34
CA GLN A 21 -19.07 -8.93 -10.29
C GLN A 21 -18.45 -8.98 -8.90
N ILE A 22 -17.62 -9.99 -8.63
CA ILE A 22 -16.84 -10.11 -7.40
C ILE A 22 -15.94 -8.88 -7.22
N SER A 23 -15.26 -8.45 -8.28
CA SER A 23 -14.40 -7.26 -8.24
C SER A 23 -15.20 -5.98 -7.95
N THR A 24 -16.32 -5.78 -8.62
CA THR A 24 -17.20 -4.62 -8.42
C THR A 24 -17.72 -4.56 -6.99
N LEU A 25 -18.16 -5.69 -6.45
CA LEU A 25 -18.64 -5.76 -5.07
C LEU A 25 -17.51 -5.49 -4.07
N ALA A 26 -16.33 -6.08 -4.28
CA ALA A 26 -15.16 -5.88 -3.43
C ALA A 26 -14.74 -4.39 -3.38
N ASP A 27 -14.68 -3.72 -4.54
CA ASP A 27 -14.28 -2.32 -4.66
C ASP A 27 -15.27 -1.36 -4.00
N ARG A 28 -16.56 -1.63 -4.14
CA ARG A 28 -17.64 -0.88 -3.49
C ARG A 28 -17.59 -1.07 -1.97
N ALA A 29 -17.38 -2.31 -1.52
CA ALA A 29 -17.35 -2.66 -0.12
C ALA A 29 -16.02 -2.37 0.60
N LYS A 30 -14.97 -2.01 -0.16
CA LYS A 30 -13.60 -1.81 0.34
C LYS A 30 -13.01 -3.03 1.04
N VAL A 31 -13.26 -4.21 0.49
CA VAL A 31 -12.68 -5.49 0.97
C VAL A 31 -11.91 -6.20 -0.14
N SER A 32 -11.22 -7.28 0.19
CA SER A 32 -10.49 -8.07 -0.82
C SER A 32 -11.45 -8.94 -1.65
N ARG A 33 -11.11 -9.14 -2.93
CA ARG A 33 -11.86 -10.03 -3.83
C ARG A 33 -11.87 -11.48 -3.34
N THR A 34 -10.76 -11.93 -2.75
CA THR A 34 -10.67 -13.25 -2.10
C THR A 34 -11.63 -13.39 -0.92
N MET A 35 -11.90 -12.32 -0.17
CA MET A 35 -12.87 -12.34 0.92
C MET A 35 -14.32 -12.47 0.40
N ILE A 36 -14.65 -11.81 -0.71
CA ILE A 36 -15.95 -12.01 -1.38
C ILE A 36 -16.10 -13.46 -1.85
N ALA A 37 -15.09 -14.01 -2.52
CA ALA A 37 -15.11 -15.40 -2.99
C ALA A 37 -15.28 -16.38 -1.81
N TYR A 38 -14.61 -16.13 -0.69
CA TYR A 38 -14.79 -16.93 0.52
C TYR A 38 -16.21 -16.83 1.10
N GLN A 39 -16.81 -15.64 1.09
CA GLN A 39 -18.20 -15.46 1.55
C GLN A 39 -19.21 -16.17 0.63
N LEU A 40 -18.97 -16.17 -0.68
CA LEU A 40 -19.81 -16.91 -1.63
C LEU A 40 -19.74 -18.42 -1.38
N TYR A 41 -18.55 -18.96 -1.11
CA TYR A 41 -18.38 -20.37 -0.72
C TYR A 41 -19.09 -20.68 0.60
N ARG A 42 -18.93 -19.83 1.62
CA ARG A 42 -19.60 -19.97 2.92
C ARG A 42 -21.13 -19.90 2.82
N ALA A 43 -21.66 -19.22 1.81
CA ALA A 43 -23.07 -19.13 1.50
C ALA A 43 -23.52 -20.18 0.47
N GLU A 44 -22.68 -21.19 0.18
CA GLU A 44 -22.95 -22.29 -0.76
C GLU A 44 -23.35 -21.83 -2.17
N ARG A 45 -22.91 -20.63 -2.57
CA ARG A 45 -23.19 -20.05 -3.88
C ARG A 45 -22.20 -20.45 -4.97
N ILE A 46 -21.05 -20.93 -4.54
CA ILE A 46 -19.99 -21.50 -5.39
C ILE A 46 -19.45 -22.73 -4.67
N GLU A 47 -18.91 -23.67 -5.46
CA GLU A 47 -18.29 -24.85 -4.89
C GLU A 47 -16.88 -24.55 -4.35
N SER A 48 -16.32 -25.51 -3.62
CA SER A 48 -14.95 -25.40 -3.09
C SER A 48 -13.93 -25.24 -4.22
N ASP A 49 -14.12 -25.94 -5.32
CA ASP A 49 -13.20 -25.91 -6.47
C ASP A 49 -13.20 -24.53 -7.13
N ASP A 50 -14.38 -23.94 -7.33
CA ASP A 50 -14.53 -22.56 -7.84
C ASP A 50 -13.85 -21.55 -6.92
N TRP A 51 -14.03 -21.69 -5.61
CA TRP A 51 -13.39 -20.80 -4.63
C TRP A 51 -11.86 -20.86 -4.72
N VAL A 52 -11.29 -22.05 -4.87
CA VAL A 52 -9.84 -22.23 -5.03
C VAL A 52 -9.36 -21.56 -6.32
N VAL A 53 -10.08 -21.75 -7.43
CA VAL A 53 -9.78 -21.10 -8.72
C VAL A 53 -9.79 -19.58 -8.59
N TYR A 54 -10.87 -19.00 -8.04
CA TYR A 54 -10.98 -17.55 -7.85
C TYR A 54 -9.90 -17.00 -6.91
N ARG A 55 -9.60 -17.72 -5.82
CA ARG A 55 -8.56 -17.32 -4.88
C ARG A 55 -7.21 -17.22 -5.56
N GLU A 56 -6.84 -18.20 -6.36
CA GLU A 56 -5.54 -18.22 -7.04
C GLU A 56 -5.47 -17.18 -8.16
N GLN A 57 -6.56 -17.01 -8.91
CA GLN A 57 -6.66 -15.94 -9.91
C GLN A 57 -6.47 -14.56 -9.27
N PHE A 58 -7.20 -14.23 -8.21
CA PHE A 58 -7.07 -12.91 -7.58
C PHE A 58 -5.70 -12.68 -6.93
N ARG A 59 -5.08 -13.75 -6.41
CA ARG A 59 -3.73 -13.71 -5.86
C ARG A 59 -2.70 -13.41 -6.95
N SER A 60 -2.76 -14.13 -8.06
CA SER A 60 -1.84 -13.93 -9.19
C SER A 60 -1.98 -12.51 -9.78
N GLU A 61 -3.20 -12.02 -9.96
CA GLU A 61 -3.47 -10.65 -10.40
C GLU A 61 -2.92 -9.60 -9.42
N TRP A 62 -3.06 -9.82 -8.11
CA TRP A 62 -2.51 -8.91 -7.11
C TRP A 62 -0.99 -8.88 -7.16
N LEU A 63 -0.34 -10.03 -7.30
CA LEU A 63 1.12 -10.13 -7.45
C LEU A 63 1.58 -9.41 -8.73
N ALA A 64 0.90 -9.65 -9.86
CA ALA A 64 1.19 -9.00 -11.13
C ALA A 64 1.03 -7.48 -11.04
N ASN A 65 -0.05 -6.99 -10.42
CA ASN A 65 -0.28 -5.56 -10.23
C ASN A 65 0.77 -4.95 -9.29
N LYS A 66 1.20 -5.66 -8.24
CA LYS A 66 2.27 -5.22 -7.36
C LYS A 66 3.63 -5.16 -8.06
N ALA A 67 3.93 -6.15 -8.91
CA ALA A 67 5.13 -6.16 -9.74
C ALA A 67 5.11 -5.00 -10.75
N ARG A 68 3.98 -4.78 -11.42
CA ARG A 68 3.78 -3.64 -12.33
C ARG A 68 3.88 -2.30 -11.60
N GLN A 69 3.33 -2.17 -10.39
CA GLN A 69 3.52 -0.96 -9.58
C GLN A 69 4.98 -0.76 -9.19
N LYS A 70 5.70 -1.83 -8.83
CA LYS A 70 7.13 -1.75 -8.54
C LYS A 70 7.93 -1.30 -9.78
N GLU A 71 7.57 -1.80 -10.94
CA GLU A 71 8.22 -1.44 -12.21
C GLU A 71 7.87 -0.02 -12.65
N ASN A 72 6.60 0.37 -12.56
CA ASN A 72 6.17 1.75 -12.77
C ASN A 72 6.84 2.70 -11.77
N ASN A 73 7.05 2.31 -10.51
CA ASN A 73 7.78 3.13 -9.55
C ASN A 73 9.29 3.20 -9.84
N ARG A 74 9.84 2.26 -10.61
CA ARG A 74 11.23 2.34 -11.11
C ARG A 74 11.32 3.22 -12.37
N GLY A 75 10.34 3.14 -13.27
CA GLY A 75 10.26 3.98 -14.47
C GLY A 75 9.68 5.38 -14.24
N SER A 76 8.96 5.59 -13.14
CA SER A 76 8.35 6.86 -12.73
C SER A 76 9.14 7.47 -11.58
N GLU A 77 10.38 7.87 -11.86
CA GLU A 77 11.09 8.93 -11.11
C GLU A 77 10.34 10.29 -11.13
N GLY A 78 9.11 10.36 -11.67
CA GLY A 78 8.36 11.59 -11.93
C GLY A 78 7.62 12.22 -10.75
N GLY A 79 7.92 11.85 -9.51
CA GLY A 79 7.35 12.48 -8.32
C GLY A 79 8.30 12.41 -7.13
N PRO A 80 8.76 13.55 -6.58
CA PRO A 80 9.66 13.51 -5.44
C PRO A 80 8.94 12.85 -4.25
N SER A 81 9.57 11.80 -3.70
CA SER A 81 9.11 11.15 -2.46
C SER A 81 8.81 12.20 -1.39
N TRP A 82 7.87 11.91 -0.49
CA TRP A 82 7.59 12.78 0.67
C TRP A 82 8.87 13.23 1.37
N TYR A 83 9.89 12.35 1.48
CA TYR A 83 11.20 12.69 2.05
C TYR A 83 11.97 13.72 1.22
N VAL A 84 11.92 13.64 -0.10
CA VAL A 84 12.57 14.61 -1.01
C VAL A 84 11.90 15.98 -0.87
N VAL A 85 10.57 16.04 -0.95
CA VAL A 85 9.81 17.29 -0.77
C VAL A 85 10.04 17.87 0.64
N ARG A 86 10.01 17.02 1.67
CA ARG A 86 10.17 17.46 3.06
C ARG A 86 11.58 17.98 3.32
N ARG A 87 12.62 17.33 2.79
CA ARG A 87 14.01 17.80 2.93
C ARG A 87 14.20 19.15 2.24
N HIS A 88 13.64 19.33 1.04
CA HIS A 88 13.70 20.62 0.34
C HIS A 88 13.04 21.75 1.14
N ARG A 89 11.86 21.50 1.73
CA ARG A 89 11.14 22.51 2.54
C ARG A 89 11.84 22.85 3.87
N LEU A 90 12.54 21.89 4.47
CA LEU A 90 13.28 22.11 5.72
C LEU A 90 14.65 22.77 5.49
N GLY A 91 15.23 22.60 4.30
CA GLY A 91 16.53 23.16 3.94
C GLY A 91 17.71 22.36 4.52
N ALA A 92 18.85 22.45 3.85
CA ALA A 92 20.04 21.68 4.19
C ALA A 92 20.62 22.02 5.58
N ALA A 93 20.60 23.30 5.97
CA ALA A 93 21.16 23.76 7.24
C ALA A 93 20.43 23.19 8.47
N LEU A 94 19.09 23.20 8.46
CA LEU A 94 18.30 22.66 9.57
C LEU A 94 18.46 21.14 9.70
N LEU A 95 18.54 20.44 8.57
CA LEU A 95 18.81 19.00 8.56
C LEU A 95 20.22 18.68 9.05
N ALA A 96 21.22 19.51 8.73
CA ALA A 96 22.60 19.34 9.20
C ALA A 96 22.70 19.54 10.72
N VAL A 97 22.06 20.56 11.28
CA VAL A 97 22.02 20.79 12.74
C VAL A 97 21.31 19.65 13.46
N ALA A 98 20.17 19.18 12.93
CA ALA A 98 19.46 18.05 13.51
C ALA A 98 20.30 16.76 13.49
N ARG A 99 21.01 16.52 12.38
CA ARG A 99 21.92 15.37 12.22
C ARG A 99 23.07 15.42 13.23
N GLN A 100 23.75 16.56 13.29
CA GLN A 100 24.88 16.76 14.21
C GLN A 100 24.43 16.62 15.66
N GLY A 101 23.32 17.26 16.02
CA GLY A 101 22.77 17.17 17.37
C GLY A 101 22.40 15.75 17.78
N MET A 102 21.87 14.93 16.85
CA MET A 102 21.60 13.52 17.14
C MET A 102 22.87 12.67 17.19
N ALA A 103 23.88 12.95 16.36
CA ALA A 103 25.15 12.23 16.37
C ALA A 103 25.93 12.44 17.67
N ASP A 104 25.94 13.69 18.16
CA ASP A 104 26.64 14.09 19.39
C ASP A 104 25.83 13.80 20.66
N GLY A 105 24.63 13.20 20.52
CA GLY A 105 23.74 12.87 21.65
C GLY A 105 23.05 14.07 22.31
N SER A 106 23.29 15.29 21.84
CA SER A 106 22.66 16.51 22.38
C SER A 106 21.16 16.64 22.04
N LEU A 107 20.70 15.93 21.01
CA LEU A 107 19.32 15.93 20.55
C LEU A 107 18.76 14.50 20.48
N THR A 108 17.66 14.24 21.21
CA THR A 108 16.96 12.96 21.10
C THR A 108 16.05 12.93 19.87
N PRO A 109 15.74 11.74 19.31
CA PRO A 109 14.88 11.62 18.12
C PRO A 109 13.52 12.30 18.27
N THR A 110 12.94 12.32 19.47
CA THR A 110 11.67 12.99 19.76
C THR A 110 11.78 14.51 19.73
N ARG A 111 12.88 15.08 20.25
CA ARG A 111 13.16 16.53 20.18
C ARG A 111 13.50 16.95 18.75
N ALA A 112 14.27 16.15 18.03
CA ALA A 112 14.53 16.35 16.60
C ALA A 112 13.24 16.33 15.77
N ALA A 113 12.32 15.40 16.05
CA ALA A 113 11.02 15.37 15.38
C ALA A 113 10.22 16.66 15.58
N ARG A 114 10.20 17.19 16.82
CA ARG A 114 9.53 18.44 17.14
C ARG A 114 10.17 19.62 16.40
N MET A 115 11.49 19.68 16.34
CA MET A 115 12.24 20.71 15.61
C MET A 115 11.99 20.65 14.10
N LEU A 116 11.91 19.44 13.53
CA LEU A 116 11.70 19.22 12.10
C LEU A 116 10.21 19.19 11.69
N GLY A 117 9.28 19.27 12.65
CA GLY A 117 7.85 19.18 12.43
C GLY A 117 7.39 17.86 11.81
N VAL A 118 8.00 16.74 12.22
CA VAL A 118 7.69 15.38 11.72
C VAL A 118 7.46 14.40 12.88
N LYS A 119 6.89 13.23 12.58
CA LYS A 119 6.76 12.15 13.56
C LYS A 119 8.16 11.61 13.94
N PRO A 120 8.41 11.24 15.22
CA PRO A 120 9.70 10.69 15.66
C PRO A 120 10.20 9.52 14.80
N MET A 121 9.29 8.65 14.38
CA MET A 121 9.60 7.50 13.53
C MET A 121 10.19 7.88 12.16
N ASN A 122 9.90 9.09 11.67
CA ASN A 122 10.34 9.55 10.36
C ASN A 122 11.66 10.33 10.43
N VAL A 123 12.22 10.60 11.62
CA VAL A 123 13.43 11.42 11.78
C VAL A 123 14.64 10.73 11.16
N TYR A 124 14.90 9.47 11.51
CA TYR A 124 16.04 8.73 10.95
C TYR A 124 15.96 8.60 9.41
N PRO A 125 14.84 8.17 8.81
CA PRO A 125 14.70 8.16 7.36
C PRO A 125 14.82 9.55 6.72
N LEU A 126 14.31 10.60 7.38
CA LEU A 126 14.40 11.98 6.86
C LEU A 126 15.83 12.51 6.88
N LEU A 127 16.61 12.15 7.90
CA LEU A 127 18.01 12.53 7.98
C LEU A 127 18.91 11.63 7.13
N ALA A 128 18.58 10.35 6.93
CA ALA A 128 19.37 9.47 6.07
C ALA A 128 19.66 10.13 4.71
N GLU A 129 20.93 10.18 4.31
CA GLU A 129 21.28 10.76 3.02
C GLU A 129 20.61 9.97 1.90
N PRO A 130 20.07 10.64 0.87
CA PRO A 130 19.76 9.94 -0.36
C PRO A 130 21.09 9.37 -0.87
N ARG A 131 21.19 8.03 -0.92
CA ARG A 131 22.27 7.35 -1.61
C ARG A 131 22.27 7.91 -3.04
N ARG A 132 23.19 8.83 -3.34
CA ARG A 132 23.43 9.25 -4.73
C ARG A 132 23.74 7.96 -5.47
N ALA A 133 22.87 7.58 -6.40
CA ALA A 133 23.27 6.60 -7.41
C ALA A 133 24.51 7.21 -8.08
N LEU A 134 25.64 6.53 -7.95
CA LEU A 134 26.83 6.84 -8.73
C LEU A 134 26.41 6.69 -10.20
N ALA A 135 26.49 7.81 -10.93
CA ALA A 135 26.34 7.86 -12.37
C ALA A 135 27.53 7.18 -13.06
#